data_AF-A0A453FY54-F1
#
_entry.id   AF-A0A453FY54-F1
#
_cell.length_a   1.000
_cell.length_b   1.000
_cell.length_c   1.000
_cell.angle_alpha   90.00
_cell.angle_beta   90.00
_cell.angle_gamma   90.00
#
_symmetry.space_group_name_H-M   'P 1'
#
loop_
_entity.id
_entity.type
_entity.pdbx_description
1 polymer ?
#
loop_
_entity_poly.entity_id
_entity_poly.type
_entity_poly.pdbx_seq_one_letter_code
_entity_poly.pdbx_strand_id
1 'polypeptide(L)'
;MMMGLLAFENNQGLWNGGYYSQFFGIGGVMVTVAILWLSTGYFGGIGAPFAPYFWPYLGQVPKKKERQRPVRVYMDGCFDLMHYGHANALRQAKLLGDQLVVGVVSDEEIVVNKGPPVLSMEERLTLVSGLKWVDEVIPNAPYEITEEFMNTLFSKYNIDYIIHGDDPCLLPDGTDAYALAKKAGRYKQIRRTEGVSSTDIVGKITILVSEENIANIQA
;
A
#
# COMPACT_ATOMS: atom_id res chain seq x y z
N MET A 1 -10.35 29.90 21.27
CA MET A 1 -11.42 28.89 21.27
C MET A 1 -10.81 27.62 20.73
N MET A 2 -10.55 26.63 21.59
CA MET A 2 -9.86 25.37 21.25
C MET A 2 -10.76 24.52 20.35
N MET A 3 -10.35 24.29 19.10
CA MET A 3 -10.93 23.24 18.26
C MET A 3 -10.12 21.96 18.49
N GLY A 4 -10.79 20.94 19.02
CA GLY A 4 -10.22 19.65 19.35
C GLY A 4 -9.80 18.88 18.10
N LEU A 5 -8.62 18.26 18.18
CA LEU A 5 -8.19 17.22 17.27
C LEU A 5 -9.18 16.05 17.35
N LEU A 6 -9.84 15.73 16.25
CA LEU A 6 -10.50 14.44 16.05
C LEU A 6 -9.40 13.42 15.76
N ALA A 7 -8.99 12.68 16.79
CA ALA A 7 -8.19 11.49 16.63
C ALA A 7 -9.02 10.44 15.90
N PHE A 8 -8.67 10.14 14.65
CA PHE A 8 -9.27 9.07 13.88
C PHE A 8 -8.70 7.74 14.37
N GLU A 9 -9.48 7.01 15.17
CA GLU A 9 -9.12 5.68 15.66
C GLU A 9 -9.00 4.70 14.48
N ASN A 10 -7.78 4.23 14.26
CA ASN A 10 -7.46 3.26 13.22
C ASN A 10 -8.02 1.89 13.63
N ASN A 11 -9.04 1.41 12.91
CA ASN A 11 -9.74 0.16 13.19
C ASN A 11 -8.91 -1.06 12.73
N GLN A 12 -7.70 -1.22 13.28
CA GLN A 12 -6.83 -2.40 13.07
C GLN A 12 -7.32 -3.66 13.85
N GLY A 13 -8.50 -3.61 14.46
CA GLY A 13 -8.97 -4.63 15.42
C GLY A 13 -9.64 -5.87 14.82
N LEU A 14 -9.98 -5.90 13.53
CA LEU A 14 -10.84 -6.97 12.96
C LEU A 14 -10.11 -8.06 12.17
N TRP A 15 -8.78 -7.99 12.03
CA TRP A 15 -7.99 -8.99 11.29
C TRP A 15 -6.80 -9.60 12.05
N ASN A 16 -6.69 -9.38 13.36
CA ASN A 16 -5.77 -10.16 14.22
C ASN A 16 -6.44 -11.47 14.69
N GLY A 17 -6.96 -12.23 13.73
CA GLY A 17 -7.44 -13.58 13.94
C GLY A 17 -6.31 -14.59 13.76
N GLY A 18 -5.78 -15.09 14.88
CA GLY A 18 -5.22 -16.45 14.91
C GLY A 18 -3.71 -16.58 15.04
N TYR A 19 -3.13 -16.19 16.19
CA TYR A 19 -1.92 -16.84 16.72
C TYR A 19 -1.95 -16.87 18.26
N TYR A 20 -2.95 -17.56 18.81
CA TYR A 20 -2.89 -18.04 20.19
C TYR A 20 -3.41 -19.49 20.25
N SER A 21 -2.61 -20.33 20.92
CA SER A 21 -2.84 -21.75 21.28
C SER A 21 -2.51 -22.84 20.23
N GLN A 22 -1.21 -23.05 19.97
CA GLN A 22 -0.70 -24.41 19.68
C GLN A 22 0.39 -24.87 20.68
N PHE A 23 0.52 -24.20 21.83
CA PHE A 23 1.48 -24.58 22.87
C PHE A 23 1.04 -25.74 23.78
N PHE A 24 -0.19 -26.25 23.63
CA PHE A 24 -0.63 -27.49 24.29
C PHE A 24 -0.72 -28.61 23.26
N GLY A 25 0.27 -29.51 23.26
CA GLY A 25 0.11 -30.77 22.53
C GLY A 25 1.38 -31.60 22.33
N ILE A 26 2.55 -30.97 22.16
CA ILE A 26 3.77 -31.73 21.78
C ILE A 26 5.01 -31.26 22.56
N GLY A 27 5.14 -29.95 22.82
CA GLY A 27 6.30 -29.40 23.55
C GLY A 27 6.33 -29.74 25.04
N GLY A 28 5.17 -29.76 25.72
CA GLY A 28 5.09 -30.06 27.15
C GLY A 28 5.38 -31.52 27.50
N VAL A 29 5.03 -32.46 26.60
CA VAL A 29 5.26 -33.90 26.80
C VAL A 29 6.74 -34.26 26.60
N MET A 30 7.43 -33.57 25.69
CA MET A 30 8.87 -33.81 25.48
C MET A 30 9.74 -33.36 26.67
N VAL A 31 9.38 -32.27 27.35
CA VAL A 31 10.15 -31.79 28.51
C VAL A 31 9.97 -32.72 29.72
N THR A 32 8.77 -33.26 29.94
CA THR A 32 8.53 -34.21 31.04
C THR A 32 9.19 -35.56 30.80
N VAL A 33 9.20 -36.08 29.56
CA VAL A 33 9.91 -37.31 29.21
C VAL A 33 11.42 -37.16 29.35
N ALA A 34 12.00 -36.01 28.98
CA ALA A 34 13.43 -35.75 29.15
C ALA A 34 13.86 -35.70 30.64
N ILE A 35 13.03 -35.11 31.50
CA ILE A 35 13.30 -35.05 32.95
C ILE A 35 13.13 -36.42 33.63
N LEU A 36 12.12 -37.21 33.21
CA LEU A 36 11.95 -38.59 33.68
C LEU A 36 13.08 -39.53 33.23
N TRP A 37 13.63 -39.32 32.02
CA TRP A 37 14.76 -40.11 31.53
C TRP A 37 16.09 -39.75 32.19
N LEU A 38 16.30 -38.48 32.53
CA LEU A 38 17.47 -38.05 33.31
C LEU A 38 17.45 -38.60 34.74
N SER A 39 16.25 -38.77 35.35
CA SER A 39 16.15 -39.34 36.69
C SER A 39 16.31 -40.87 36.71
N THR A 40 15.83 -41.59 35.69
CA THR A 40 16.03 -43.06 35.58
C THR A 40 17.40 -43.46 35.04
N GLY A 41 18.07 -42.60 34.27
CA GLY A 41 19.41 -42.86 33.74
C GLY A 41 20.53 -42.74 34.79
N TYR A 42 20.31 -41.99 35.87
CA TYR A 42 21.35 -41.75 36.89
C TYR A 42 21.55 -42.93 37.85
N PHE A 43 20.60 -43.87 37.96
CA PHE A 43 20.68 -45.02 38.88
C PHE A 43 20.92 -46.38 38.20
N GLY A 44 20.90 -46.45 36.86
CA GLY A 44 20.87 -47.71 36.12
C GLY A 44 22.17 -48.18 35.45
N GLY A 45 23.24 -47.36 35.41
CA GLY A 45 24.55 -47.81 34.89
C GLY A 45 24.60 -48.25 33.42
N ILE A 46 23.55 -48.03 32.62
CA ILE A 46 23.54 -48.33 31.19
C ILE A 46 23.87 -47.04 30.43
N GLY A 47 25.09 -46.93 29.94
CA GLY A 47 25.51 -45.84 29.05
C GLY A 47 24.61 -45.80 27.82
N ALA A 48 24.05 -44.62 27.52
CA ALA A 48 23.11 -44.44 26.41
C ALA A 48 23.78 -44.68 25.05
N PRO A 49 23.32 -45.64 24.20
CA PRO A 49 23.79 -45.81 22.84
C PRO A 49 22.93 -45.01 21.85
N PHE A 50 22.51 -43.79 22.19
CA PHE A 50 21.46 -43.07 21.44
C PHE A 50 21.84 -41.68 20.91
N ALA A 51 23.13 -41.41 20.74
CA ALA A 51 23.59 -40.19 20.09
C ALA A 51 23.50 -40.18 18.54
N PRO A 52 23.62 -41.30 17.77
CA PRO A 52 23.78 -41.18 16.32
C PRO A 52 22.48 -40.96 15.53
N TYR A 53 21.31 -41.20 16.13
CA TYR A 53 20.02 -41.08 15.42
C TYR A 53 19.27 -39.75 15.65
N PHE A 54 19.65 -38.96 16.66
CA PHE A 54 19.00 -37.67 16.94
C PHE A 54 19.67 -36.48 16.22
N TRP A 55 20.97 -36.60 15.95
CA TRP A 55 21.76 -35.55 15.30
C TRP A 55 21.30 -35.13 13.89
N PRO A 56 20.75 -36.01 13.02
CA PRO A 56 20.36 -35.60 11.66
C PRO A 56 19.16 -34.65 11.62
N TYR A 57 18.35 -34.58 12.69
CA TYR A 57 17.14 -33.74 12.75
C TYR A 57 17.38 -32.33 13.30
N LEU A 58 18.49 -32.09 14.02
CA LEU A 58 18.86 -30.75 14.49
C LEU A 58 19.25 -29.79 13.35
N GLY A 59 19.63 -30.32 12.18
CA GLY A 59 19.89 -29.53 10.97
C GLY A 59 18.64 -29.01 10.25
N GLN A 60 17.44 -29.38 10.71
CA GLN A 60 16.16 -29.02 10.09
C GLN A 60 15.42 -27.89 10.83
N VAL A 61 16.05 -27.22 11.81
CA VAL A 61 15.45 -26.01 12.39
C VAL A 61 15.38 -24.96 11.28
N PRO A 62 14.18 -24.54 10.83
CA PRO A 62 14.08 -23.54 9.77
C PRO A 62 14.79 -22.28 10.26
N LYS A 63 15.84 -21.85 9.53
CA LYS A 63 16.51 -20.57 9.82
C LYS A 63 15.42 -19.50 9.89
N LYS A 64 15.33 -18.81 11.02
CA LYS A 64 14.43 -17.67 11.20
C LYS A 64 14.77 -16.67 10.09
N LYS A 65 13.91 -16.57 9.07
CA LYS A 65 14.07 -15.58 7.99
C LYS A 65 14.24 -14.22 8.67
N GLU A 66 15.39 -13.58 8.49
CA GLU A 66 15.54 -12.18 8.86
C GLU A 66 14.39 -11.44 8.18
N ARG A 67 13.56 -10.75 8.99
CA ARG A 67 12.46 -9.97 8.45
C ARG A 67 13.09 -8.84 7.66
N GLN A 68 13.10 -8.99 6.33
CA GLN A 68 13.49 -7.91 5.44
C GLN A 68 12.60 -6.70 5.71
N ARG A 69 13.17 -5.49 5.60
CA ARG A 69 12.38 -4.26 5.75
C ARG A 69 11.23 -4.28 4.72
N PRO A 70 10.03 -3.80 5.09
CA PRO A 70 8.92 -3.75 4.14
C PRO A 70 9.29 -2.86 2.96
N VAL A 71 8.93 -3.29 1.76
CA VAL A 71 9.07 -2.50 0.53
C VAL A 71 7.96 -1.45 0.52
N ARG A 72 8.32 -0.18 0.47
CA ARG A 72 7.36 0.93 0.45
C ARG A 72 7.28 1.50 -0.96
N VAL A 73 6.09 1.66 -1.49
CA VAL A 73 5.88 2.20 -2.83
C VAL A 73 5.02 3.45 -2.78
N TYR A 74 5.29 4.37 -3.68
CA TYR A 74 4.57 5.64 -3.80
C TYR A 74 3.77 5.68 -5.09
N MET A 75 2.53 6.15 -5.03
CA MET A 75 1.74 6.49 -6.20
C MET A 75 1.03 7.81 -5.95
N ASP A 76 1.04 8.70 -6.92
CA ASP A 76 0.37 9.99 -6.84
C ASP A 76 -0.74 10.13 -7.87
N GLY A 77 -1.60 11.12 -7.63
CA GLY A 77 -2.66 11.46 -8.54
C GLY A 77 -3.54 12.58 -8.03
N CYS A 78 -4.33 13.12 -8.94
CA CYS A 78 -5.41 14.05 -8.60
C CYS A 78 -6.52 13.30 -7.84
N PHE A 79 -6.91 12.10 -8.30
CA PHE A 79 -8.00 11.28 -7.75
C PHE A 79 -9.37 11.98 -7.72
N ASP A 80 -9.57 12.98 -8.58
CA ASP A 80 -10.86 13.64 -8.74
C ASP A 80 -11.91 12.70 -9.37
N LEU A 81 -13.16 12.85 -8.92
CA LEU A 81 -14.27 11.95 -9.22
C LEU A 81 -13.87 10.47 -9.09
N MET A 82 -13.36 10.09 -7.91
CA MET A 82 -12.75 8.79 -7.69
C MET A 82 -13.66 7.62 -8.15
N HIS A 83 -13.10 6.71 -8.94
CA HIS A 83 -13.82 5.63 -9.60
C HIS A 83 -13.04 4.31 -9.59
N TYR A 84 -13.63 3.23 -10.11
CA TYR A 84 -13.03 1.89 -10.06
C TYR A 84 -11.68 1.79 -10.76
N GLY A 85 -11.43 2.62 -11.79
CA GLY A 85 -10.10 2.76 -12.40
C GLY A 85 -9.00 3.18 -11.41
N HIS A 86 -9.23 4.23 -10.60
CA HIS A 86 -8.29 4.66 -9.55
C HIS A 86 -8.10 3.56 -8.50
N ALA A 87 -9.19 2.95 -8.05
CA ALA A 87 -9.17 1.87 -7.07
C ALA A 87 -8.33 0.66 -7.55
N ASN A 88 -8.49 0.25 -8.82
CA ASN A 88 -7.70 -0.83 -9.40
C ASN A 88 -6.24 -0.44 -9.64
N ALA A 89 -5.96 0.83 -9.96
CA ALA A 89 -4.58 1.31 -10.08
C ALA A 89 -3.84 1.24 -8.73
N LEU A 90 -4.47 1.73 -7.65
CA LEU A 90 -3.91 1.63 -6.29
C LEU A 90 -3.78 0.19 -5.81
N ARG A 91 -4.73 -0.70 -6.18
CA ARG A 91 -4.59 -2.15 -5.96
C ARG A 91 -3.34 -2.72 -6.65
N GLN A 92 -3.11 -2.37 -7.92
CA GLN A 92 -1.93 -2.82 -8.67
C GLN A 92 -0.65 -2.28 -8.04
N ALA A 93 -0.63 -1.00 -7.63
CA ALA A 93 0.51 -0.40 -6.96
C ALA A 93 0.85 -1.12 -5.65
N LYS A 94 -0.16 -1.43 -4.83
CA LYS A 94 -0.02 -2.20 -3.59
C LYS A 94 0.54 -3.62 -3.81
N LEU A 95 0.40 -4.22 -4.99
CA LEU A 95 1.00 -5.53 -5.28
C LEU A 95 2.51 -5.45 -5.56
N LEU A 96 3.05 -4.24 -5.79
CA LEU A 96 4.47 -4.02 -6.10
C LEU A 96 5.32 -3.70 -4.86
N GLY A 97 4.71 -3.67 -3.67
CA GLY A 97 5.36 -3.45 -2.38
C GLY A 97 4.55 -4.02 -1.22
N ASP A 98 5.06 -3.88 0.00
CA ASP A 98 4.37 -4.27 1.22
C ASP A 98 3.49 -3.14 1.76
N GLN A 99 3.86 -1.88 1.48
CA GLN A 99 3.12 -0.68 1.90
C GLN A 99 3.00 0.31 0.74
N LEU A 100 1.81 0.89 0.56
CA LEU A 100 1.48 1.89 -0.43
C LEU A 100 1.24 3.23 0.25
N VAL A 101 2.08 4.20 -0.10
CA VAL A 101 1.95 5.61 0.25
C VAL A 101 1.36 6.34 -0.94
N VAL A 102 0.30 7.13 -0.73
CA VAL A 102 -0.39 7.82 -1.83
C VAL A 102 -0.24 9.33 -1.70
N GLY A 103 0.28 9.98 -2.73
CA GLY A 103 0.30 11.43 -2.83
C GLY A 103 -0.97 11.98 -3.48
N VAL A 104 -1.69 12.85 -2.78
CA VAL A 104 -2.82 13.58 -3.37
C VAL A 104 -2.32 14.93 -3.82
N VAL A 105 -2.41 15.20 -5.13
CA VAL A 105 -1.91 16.45 -5.72
C VAL A 105 -2.79 17.62 -5.29
N SER A 106 -2.18 18.79 -5.00
CA SER A 106 -2.90 19.99 -4.55
C SER A 106 -3.78 20.60 -5.65
N ASP A 107 -4.80 21.36 -5.25
CA ASP A 107 -5.71 22.02 -6.19
C ASP A 107 -4.96 23.02 -7.09
N GLU A 108 -3.98 23.75 -6.54
CA GLU A 108 -3.15 24.73 -7.26
C GLU A 108 -2.33 24.06 -8.37
N GLU A 109 -1.70 22.94 -8.05
CA GLU A 109 -0.92 22.14 -8.99
C GLU A 109 -1.82 21.54 -10.08
N ILE A 110 -2.99 21.04 -9.72
CA ILE A 110 -3.96 20.48 -10.67
C ILE A 110 -4.47 21.55 -11.65
N VAL A 111 -4.80 22.75 -11.17
CA VAL A 111 -5.28 23.86 -12.01
C VAL A 111 -4.25 24.22 -13.09
N VAL A 112 -2.97 24.29 -12.74
CA VAL A 112 -1.89 24.63 -13.68
C VAL A 112 -1.70 23.56 -14.76
N ASN A 113 -1.84 22.27 -14.40
CA ASN A 113 -1.43 21.16 -15.26
C ASN A 113 -2.58 20.47 -16.01
N LYS A 114 -3.80 20.44 -15.45
CA LYS A 114 -4.96 19.69 -15.99
C LYS A 114 -6.25 20.49 -16.08
N GLY A 115 -6.37 21.58 -15.32
CA GLY A 115 -7.62 22.31 -15.10
C GLY A 115 -8.23 22.01 -13.73
N PRO A 116 -9.19 22.82 -13.25
CA PRO A 116 -9.68 22.75 -11.89
C PRO A 116 -10.36 21.40 -11.58
N PRO A 117 -10.11 20.79 -10.41
CA PRO A 117 -10.83 19.59 -10.00
C PRO A 117 -12.28 19.92 -9.62
N VAL A 118 -13.17 18.93 -9.74
CA VAL A 118 -14.56 19.04 -9.28
C VAL A 118 -14.64 18.91 -7.76
N LEU A 119 -13.91 17.95 -7.19
CA LEU A 119 -13.83 17.72 -5.75
C LEU A 119 -12.70 18.53 -5.12
N SER A 120 -12.98 19.08 -3.94
CA SER A 120 -11.98 19.76 -3.12
C SER A 120 -10.86 18.82 -2.67
N MET A 121 -9.71 19.40 -2.31
CA MET A 121 -8.60 18.65 -1.73
C MET A 121 -9.00 17.74 -0.55
N GLU A 122 -9.87 18.22 0.34
CA GLU A 122 -10.32 17.45 1.53
C GLU A 122 -11.18 16.24 1.14
N GLU A 123 -12.07 16.41 0.17
CA GLU A 123 -12.89 15.31 -0.35
C GLU A 123 -12.03 14.24 -1.01
N ARG A 124 -11.05 14.65 -1.84
CA ARG A 124 -10.12 13.74 -2.51
C ARG A 124 -9.25 12.98 -1.50
N LEU A 125 -8.75 13.66 -0.47
CA LEU A 125 -8.01 13.03 0.63
C LEU A 125 -8.86 12.00 1.37
N THR A 126 -10.11 12.34 1.68
CA THR A 126 -11.04 11.45 2.39
C THR A 126 -11.30 10.19 1.58
N LEU A 127 -11.55 10.34 0.27
CA LEU A 127 -11.79 9.21 -0.63
C LEU A 127 -10.57 8.29 -0.73
N VAL A 128 -9.38 8.85 -0.92
CA VAL A 128 -8.12 8.08 -1.02
C VAL A 128 -7.80 7.35 0.29
N SER A 129 -7.95 8.04 1.43
CA SER A 129 -7.68 7.46 2.76
C SER A 129 -8.64 6.31 3.10
N GLY A 130 -9.85 6.31 2.54
CA GLY A 130 -10.83 5.25 2.74
C GLY A 130 -10.56 3.96 1.95
N LEU A 131 -9.59 3.94 1.04
CA LEU A 131 -9.31 2.76 0.23
C LEU A 131 -8.47 1.72 0.96
N LYS A 132 -8.97 0.48 0.95
CA LYS A 132 -8.35 -0.67 1.65
C LYS A 132 -6.88 -0.97 1.33
N TRP A 133 -6.38 -0.48 0.19
CA TRP A 133 -5.01 -0.75 -0.26
C TRP A 133 -4.02 0.34 0.13
N VAL A 134 -4.51 1.50 0.58
CA VAL A 134 -3.71 2.66 0.94
C VAL A 134 -3.33 2.56 2.40
N ASP A 135 -2.03 2.63 2.70
CA ASP A 135 -1.54 2.56 4.09
C ASP A 135 -1.24 3.96 4.66
N GLU A 136 -0.83 4.90 3.81
CA GLU A 136 -0.45 6.26 4.20
C GLU A 136 -0.80 7.23 3.06
N VAL A 137 -1.18 8.46 3.42
CA VAL A 137 -1.51 9.53 2.46
C VAL A 137 -0.66 10.77 2.72
N ILE A 138 -0.08 11.32 1.66
CA ILE A 138 0.65 12.59 1.66
C ILE A 138 -0.24 13.64 1.00
N PRO A 139 -0.73 14.64 1.75
CA PRO A 139 -1.47 15.76 1.16
C PRO A 139 -0.53 16.73 0.44
N ASN A 140 -1.09 17.50 -0.49
CA ASN A 140 -0.41 18.56 -1.22
C ASN A 140 0.88 18.08 -1.91
N ALA A 141 0.82 16.91 -2.53
CA ALA A 141 1.92 16.43 -3.37
C ALA A 141 2.08 17.35 -4.60
N PRO A 142 3.32 17.60 -5.06
CA PRO A 142 3.54 18.31 -6.31
C PRO A 142 3.05 17.47 -7.50
N TYR A 143 2.74 18.11 -8.62
CA TYR A 143 2.40 17.41 -9.85
C TYR A 143 3.61 16.75 -10.50
N GLU A 144 4.77 17.43 -10.46
CA GLU A 144 6.05 16.92 -10.94
C GLU A 144 6.82 16.25 -9.80
N ILE A 145 7.49 15.12 -10.10
CA ILE A 145 8.51 14.57 -9.20
C ILE A 145 9.79 15.38 -9.33
N THR A 146 9.86 16.48 -8.58
CA THR A 146 11.07 17.32 -8.47
C THR A 146 12.18 16.59 -7.70
N GLU A 147 13.43 17.06 -7.85
CA GLU A 147 14.57 16.48 -7.12
C GLU A 147 14.40 16.57 -5.60
N GLU A 148 13.91 17.71 -5.10
CA GLU A 148 13.63 17.91 -3.68
C GLU A 148 12.56 16.95 -3.17
N PHE A 149 11.46 16.81 -3.91
CA PHE A 149 10.37 15.92 -3.49
C PHE A 149 10.80 14.46 -3.59
N MET A 150 11.52 14.07 -4.64
CA MET A 150 12.10 12.74 -4.77
C MET A 150 13.04 12.39 -3.61
N ASN A 151 13.90 13.32 -3.20
CA ASN A 151 14.78 13.15 -2.04
C ASN A 151 13.96 12.99 -0.74
N THR A 152 12.86 13.73 -0.61
CA THR A 152 11.92 13.59 0.51
C THR A 152 11.26 12.22 0.51
N LEU A 153 10.74 11.74 -0.63
CA LEU A 153 10.15 10.41 -0.76
C LEU A 153 11.14 9.31 -0.34
N PHE A 154 12.38 9.38 -0.80
CA PHE A 154 13.37 8.34 -0.54
C PHE A 154 13.98 8.40 0.87
N SER A 155 14.21 9.59 1.40
CA SER A 155 14.93 9.78 2.67
C SER A 155 14.00 9.83 3.87
N LYS A 156 12.88 10.55 3.75
CA LYS A 156 11.91 10.74 4.85
C LYS A 156 10.86 9.64 4.87
N TYR A 157 10.27 9.34 3.71
CA TYR A 157 9.19 8.35 3.61
C TYR A 157 9.67 6.93 3.32
N ASN A 158 10.99 6.74 3.13
CA ASN A 158 11.63 5.46 2.82
C ASN A 158 11.00 4.75 1.62
N ILE A 159 10.54 5.51 0.62
CA ILE A 159 9.96 4.96 -0.61
C ILE A 159 11.04 4.24 -1.41
N ASP A 160 10.72 3.02 -1.85
CA ASP A 160 11.55 2.17 -2.71
C ASP A 160 11.35 2.47 -4.19
N TYR A 161 10.09 2.59 -4.61
CA TYR A 161 9.70 2.83 -6.00
C TYR A 161 8.53 3.80 -6.10
N ILE A 162 8.56 4.62 -7.16
CA ILE A 162 7.44 5.45 -7.60
C ILE A 162 6.69 4.67 -8.69
N ILE A 163 5.37 4.61 -8.56
CA ILE A 163 4.48 3.83 -9.43
C ILE A 163 3.48 4.79 -10.08
N HIS A 164 3.29 4.67 -11.38
CA HIS A 164 2.23 5.39 -12.08
C HIS A 164 1.66 4.53 -13.23
N GLY A 165 0.52 4.96 -13.77
CA GLY A 165 -0.04 4.39 -14.99
C GLY A 165 0.92 4.50 -16.20
N ASP A 166 0.63 3.72 -17.23
CA ASP A 166 1.32 3.72 -18.52
C ASP A 166 0.94 4.90 -19.43
N ASP A 167 -0.04 5.72 -19.02
CA ASP A 167 -0.37 6.99 -19.66
C ASP A 167 0.79 7.99 -19.58
N PRO A 168 1.09 8.73 -20.67
CA PRO A 168 2.04 9.84 -20.62
C PRO A 168 1.57 10.93 -19.64
N CYS A 169 2.41 11.29 -18.67
CA CYS A 169 2.17 12.41 -17.76
C CYS A 169 3.10 13.56 -18.15
N LEU A 170 2.57 14.51 -18.93
CA LEU A 170 3.33 15.63 -19.46
C LEU A 170 3.05 16.90 -18.66
N LEU A 171 4.09 17.71 -18.51
CA LEU A 171 4.04 19.08 -18.01
C LEU A 171 3.63 20.05 -19.14
N PRO A 172 3.27 21.30 -18.83
CA PRO A 172 2.88 22.30 -19.84
C PRO A 172 3.96 22.58 -20.90
N ASP A 173 5.23 22.34 -20.56
CA ASP A 173 6.36 22.46 -21.48
C ASP A 173 6.62 21.19 -22.33
N GLY A 174 5.80 20.16 -22.16
CA GLY A 174 5.88 18.87 -22.86
C GLY A 174 6.87 17.88 -22.27
N THR A 175 7.54 18.21 -21.15
CA THR A 175 8.45 17.29 -20.47
C THR A 175 7.68 16.27 -19.61
N ASP A 176 8.32 15.15 -19.30
CA ASP A 176 7.72 14.05 -18.54
C ASP A 176 7.86 14.28 -17.03
N ALA A 177 6.72 14.36 -16.33
CA ALA A 177 6.64 14.64 -14.89
C ALA A 177 7.39 13.61 -14.02
N TYR A 178 7.69 12.42 -14.56
CA TYR A 178 8.41 11.34 -13.87
C TYR A 178 9.83 11.10 -14.43
N ALA A 179 10.37 12.00 -15.26
CA ALA A 179 11.68 11.84 -15.89
C ALA A 179 12.79 11.54 -14.88
N LEU A 180 12.82 12.24 -13.75
CA LEU A 180 13.82 12.05 -12.69
C LEU A 180 13.72 10.65 -12.05
N ALA A 181 12.52 10.21 -11.72
CA ALA A 181 12.27 8.88 -11.16
C ALA A 181 12.68 7.75 -12.13
N LYS A 182 12.39 7.94 -13.42
CA LYS A 182 12.80 7.02 -14.50
C LYS A 182 14.32 6.98 -14.64
N LYS A 183 14.98 8.13 -14.68
CA LYS A 183 16.46 8.24 -14.74
C LYS A 183 17.14 7.60 -13.54
N ALA A 184 16.54 7.68 -12.36
CA ALA A 184 17.03 7.02 -11.14
C ALA A 184 16.82 5.50 -11.13
N GLY A 185 16.08 4.92 -12.10
CA GLY A 185 15.75 3.50 -12.14
C GLY A 185 14.77 3.07 -11.05
N ARG A 186 14.01 4.01 -10.47
CA ARG A 186 13.10 3.78 -9.34
C ARG A 186 11.64 4.04 -9.70
N TYR A 187 11.31 3.91 -10.99
CA TYR A 187 9.97 4.07 -11.51
C TYR A 187 9.44 2.72 -12.02
N LYS A 188 8.17 2.41 -11.70
CA LYS A 188 7.46 1.22 -12.20
C LYS A 188 6.13 1.64 -12.81
N GLN A 189 5.70 0.93 -13.85
CA GLN A 189 4.43 1.19 -14.52
C GLN A 189 3.40 0.12 -14.21
N ILE A 190 2.15 0.54 -14.14
CA ILE A 190 0.96 -0.32 -14.04
C ILE A 190 0.01 0.02 -15.18
N ARG A 191 -0.87 -0.92 -15.54
CA ARG A 191 -1.78 -0.73 -16.66
C ARG A 191 -2.97 0.13 -16.25
N ARG A 192 -3.32 1.09 -17.11
CA ARG A 192 -4.61 1.79 -17.02
C ARG A 192 -5.77 0.79 -17.10
N THR A 193 -6.84 1.10 -16.36
CA THR A 193 -8.10 0.37 -16.48
C THR A 193 -8.93 1.00 -17.60
N GLU A 194 -9.24 0.22 -18.62
CA GLU A 194 -10.03 0.66 -19.77
C GLU A 194 -11.52 0.86 -19.43
N GLY A 195 -12.17 1.71 -20.22
CA GLY A 195 -13.61 1.97 -20.12
C GLY A 195 -14.05 2.87 -18.96
N VAL A 196 -13.11 3.53 -18.27
CA VAL A 196 -13.42 4.54 -17.24
C VAL A 196 -12.37 5.64 -17.16
N SER A 197 -12.86 6.87 -16.99
CA SER A 197 -12.06 8.04 -16.61
C SER A 197 -12.99 9.10 -16.00
N SER A 198 -12.43 10.05 -15.26
CA SER A 198 -13.20 11.22 -14.80
C SER A 198 -13.80 11.99 -15.97
N THR A 199 -13.08 12.09 -17.11
CA THR A 199 -13.59 12.70 -18.35
C THR A 199 -14.80 11.96 -18.91
N ASP A 200 -14.78 10.62 -18.92
CA ASP A 200 -15.91 9.81 -19.38
C ASP A 200 -17.13 9.98 -18.45
N ILE A 201 -16.92 10.02 -17.13
CA ILE A 201 -17.99 10.27 -16.15
C ILE A 201 -18.62 11.65 -16.37
N VAL A 202 -17.80 12.71 -16.49
CA VAL A 202 -18.28 14.06 -16.77
C VAL A 202 -19.04 14.10 -18.09
N GLY A 203 -18.48 13.50 -19.15
CA GLY A 203 -19.12 13.43 -20.47
C GLY A 203 -20.50 12.78 -20.43
N LYS A 204 -20.66 11.66 -19.72
CA LYS A 204 -21.96 11.00 -19.52
C LYS A 204 -22.97 11.92 -18.81
N ILE A 205 -22.54 12.61 -17.76
CA ILE A 205 -23.42 13.55 -17.02
C ILE A 205 -23.83 14.71 -17.94
N THR A 206 -22.90 15.30 -18.69
CA THR A 206 -23.19 16.41 -19.60
C THR A 206 -24.18 16.00 -20.69
N ILE A 207 -24.04 14.80 -21.26
CA ILE A 207 -24.98 14.29 -22.26
C ILE A 207 -26.39 14.18 -21.67
N LEU A 208 -26.53 13.55 -20.49
CA LEU A 208 -27.84 13.37 -19.83
C LEU A 208 -28.55 14.71 -19.56
N VAL A 209 -27.81 15.69 -19.05
CA VAL A 209 -28.34 17.03 -18.79
C VAL A 209 -28.75 17.74 -20.08
N SER A 210 -27.99 17.56 -21.16
CA SER A 210 -28.32 18.17 -22.45
C SER A 210 -29.60 17.60 -23.07
N GLU A 211 -29.82 16.28 -22.97
CA GLU A 211 -31.02 15.61 -23.48
C GLU A 211 -32.27 16.03 -22.71
N GLU A 212 -32.19 16.13 -21.38
CA GLU A 212 -33.28 16.63 -20.54
C GLU A 212 -33.65 18.08 -20.89
N ASN A 213 -32.65 18.95 -21.08
CA ASN A 213 -32.89 20.34 -21.46
C ASN A 213 -33.58 20.47 -22.83
N ILE A 214 -33.21 19.63 -23.81
CA ILE A 214 -33.85 19.62 -25.13
C ILE A 214 -35.30 19.14 -25.00
N ALA A 215 -35.56 18.07 -24.25
CA ALA A 215 -36.91 17.56 -24.03
C ALA A 215 -37.81 18.61 -23.34
N ASN A 216 -37.27 19.36 -22.39
CA ASN A 216 -38.00 20.42 -21.67
C ASN A 216 -38.27 21.68 -22.53
N ILE A 217 -37.46 21.97 -23.54
CA ILE A 217 -37.70 23.08 -24.49
C ILE A 217 -38.76 22.70 -25.54
N GLN A 218 -38.91 21.41 -25.83
CA GLN A 218 -39.83 20.89 -26.85
C GLN A 218 -41.22 20.52 -26.31
N ALA A 219 -41.40 20.54 -24.98
CA ALA A 219 -42.68 20.31 -24.29
C ALA A 219 -43.45 21.63 -24.06
#